data_AF-A0A1A8A9Y2-F1
#
_entry.id   AF-A0A1A8A9Y2-F1
#
_cell.length_a   1.000
_cell.length_b   1.000
_cell.length_c   1.000
_cell.angle_alpha   90.00
_cell.angle_beta   90.00
_cell.angle_gamma   90.00
#
_symmetry.space_group_name_H-M   'P 1'
#
loop_
_entity.id
_entity.type
_entity.pdbx_description
1 polymer ?
#
loop_
_entity_poly.entity_id
_entity_poly.type
_entity_poly.pdbx_seq_one_letter_code
_entity_poly.pdbx_strand_id
1 'polypeptide(L)'
;VALNFTHMDLENHGQCSFDYVEVRDGRMETDALIGKYCGSSLPAPIVSSSNFLWIRFKSDSSVSRAGFRAVYAVACGGTLSGTGHFQSPYYPNPYPHN
;
A
#
# COMPACT_ATOMS: atom_id res chain seq x y z
N VAL A 1 5.33 -7.60 -0.30
CA VAL A 1 4.87 -6.91 0.94
C VAL A 1 3.35 -6.85 0.97
N ALA A 2 2.72 -7.05 2.13
CA ALA A 2 1.29 -6.85 2.33
C ALA A 2 1.04 -5.61 3.20
N LEU A 3 0.06 -4.79 2.81
CA LEU A 3 -0.39 -3.59 3.52
C LEU A 3 -1.87 -3.74 3.87
N ASN A 4 -2.19 -3.55 5.14
CA ASN A 4 -3.56 -3.64 5.64
C ASN A 4 -3.94 -2.35 6.36
N PHE A 5 -5.03 -1.70 5.94
CA PHE A 5 -5.57 -0.53 6.61
C PHE A 5 -6.42 -0.97 7.80
N THR A 6 -6.09 -0.46 8.99
CA THR A 6 -6.78 -0.75 10.26
C THR A 6 -7.68 0.40 10.71
N HIS A 7 -7.45 1.59 10.17
CA HIS A 7 -8.27 2.77 10.40
C HIS A 7 -8.20 3.69 9.18
N MET A 8 -9.33 4.30 8.82
CA MET A 8 -9.40 5.34 7.80
C MET A 8 -10.54 6.28 8.15
N ASP A 9 -10.23 7.57 8.20
CA ASP A 9 -11.17 8.67 8.32
C ASP A 9 -10.55 9.86 7.61
N LEU A 10 -10.88 10.01 6.33
CA LEU A 10 -10.43 11.06 5.42
C LEU A 10 -11.65 11.78 4.84
N GLU A 11 -11.44 12.96 4.26
CA GLU A 11 -12.51 13.62 3.51
C GLU A 11 -13.05 12.71 2.40
N ASN A 12 -14.37 12.58 2.34
CA ASN A 12 -15.02 11.73 1.35
C ASN A 12 -15.31 12.51 0.07
N HIS A 13 -14.88 11.98 -1.07
CA HIS A 13 -15.16 12.57 -2.38
C HIS A 13 -15.28 11.48 -3.45
N GLY A 14 -16.19 11.64 -4.42
CA GLY A 14 -16.49 10.61 -5.42
C GLY A 14 -15.30 10.16 -6.29
N GLN A 15 -14.26 10.98 -6.38
CA GLN A 15 -12.99 10.66 -7.07
C GLN A 15 -11.75 10.76 -6.17
N CYS A 16 -11.94 10.92 -4.85
CA CYS A 16 -10.85 11.12 -3.89
C CYS A 16 -9.83 12.20 -4.34
N SER A 17 -10.31 13.40 -4.69
CA SER A 17 -9.47 14.48 -5.23
C SER A 17 -8.90 15.41 -4.15
N PHE A 18 -9.55 15.47 -2.99
CA PHE A 18 -9.16 16.30 -1.85
C PHE A 18 -8.12 15.56 -1.00
N ASP A 19 -8.54 14.90 0.08
CA ASP A 19 -7.71 14.05 0.94
C ASP A 19 -7.72 12.60 0.49
N TYR A 20 -6.54 11.99 0.29
CA TYR A 20 -6.44 10.57 -0.06
C TYR A 20 -5.08 9.95 0.26
N VAL A 21 -5.10 8.62 0.38
CA VAL A 21 -3.91 7.77 0.35
C VAL A 21 -3.82 7.10 -1.01
N GLU A 22 -2.69 7.29 -1.69
CA GLU A 22 -2.35 6.65 -2.94
C GLU A 22 -1.33 5.55 -2.69
N VAL A 23 -1.59 4.36 -3.23
CA VAL A 23 -0.72 3.18 -3.09
C VAL A 23 -0.32 2.69 -4.48
N ARG A 24 0.98 2.49 -4.70
CA ARG A 24 1.57 2.00 -5.95
C ARG A 24 2.46 0.79 -5.72
N ASP A 25 2.49 -0.11 -6.69
CA ASP A 25 3.27 -1.34 -6.66
C ASP A 25 4.70 -1.10 -7.18
N GLY A 26 5.58 -0.65 -6.31
CA GLY A 26 6.97 -0.36 -6.65
C GLY A 26 7.64 0.63 -5.68
N ARG A 27 8.73 1.26 -6.14
CA ARG A 27 9.56 2.19 -5.36
C ARG A 27 9.31 3.67 -5.70
N MET A 28 8.73 3.95 -6.85
CA MET A 28 8.63 5.29 -7.43
C MET A 28 7.17 5.71 -7.60
N GLU A 29 6.95 7.02 -7.67
CA GLU A 29 5.63 7.60 -7.94
C GLU A 29 5.09 7.27 -9.34
N THR A 30 5.96 6.82 -10.25
CA THR A 30 5.61 6.41 -11.61
C THR A 30 5.22 4.94 -11.72
N ASP A 31 5.39 4.15 -10.66
CA ASP A 31 5.08 2.72 -10.67
C ASP A 31 3.56 2.47 -10.70
N ALA A 32 3.15 1.22 -10.95
CA ALA A 32 1.76 0.87 -11.21
C ALA A 32 0.82 1.26 -10.06
N LEU A 33 -0.27 1.98 -10.38
CA LEU A 33 -1.26 2.38 -9.39
C LEU A 33 -2.08 1.17 -8.93
N ILE A 34 -2.06 0.89 -7.62
CA ILE A 34 -2.95 -0.08 -6.98
C ILE A 34 -4.30 0.59 -6.69
N GLY A 35 -4.28 1.78 -6.10
CA GLY A 35 -5.50 2.51 -5.80
C GLY A 35 -5.30 3.84 -5.10
N LYS A 36 -6.38 4.62 -5.09
CA LYS A 36 -6.56 5.84 -4.28
C LYS A 36 -7.73 5.64 -3.34
N TYR A 37 -7.53 5.96 -2.07
CA TYR A 37 -8.48 5.70 -1.00
C TYR A 37 -8.75 6.96 -0.19
N CYS A 38 -10.03 7.23 0.08
CA CYS A 38 -10.53 8.34 0.88
C CYS A 38 -11.82 7.94 1.61
N GLY A 39 -12.39 8.83 2.40
CA GLY A 39 -13.55 8.52 3.25
C GLY A 39 -13.19 7.62 4.44
N SER A 40 -14.13 6.78 4.88
CA SER A 40 -13.99 5.93 6.07
C SER A 40 -14.06 4.43 5.80
N SER A 41 -14.26 4.04 4.54
CA SER A 41 -14.26 2.64 4.12
C SER A 41 -12.84 2.10 4.05
N LEU A 42 -12.57 0.99 4.73
CA LEU A 42 -11.29 0.30 4.65
C LEU A 42 -11.18 -0.44 3.30
N PRO A 43 -10.10 -0.24 2.52
CA PRO A 43 -9.85 -1.05 1.34
C PRO A 43 -9.47 -2.49 1.72
N ALA A 44 -9.60 -3.40 0.76
CA ALA A 44 -9.12 -4.78 0.92
C ALA A 44 -7.59 -4.79 1.16
N PRO A 45 -7.06 -5.81 1.86
CA PRO A 45 -5.61 -5.97 2.04
C PRO A 45 -4.88 -5.95 0.70
N ILE A 46 -3.84 -5.12 0.61
CA ILE A 46 -3.05 -4.93 -0.59
C ILE A 46 -1.83 -5.83 -0.52
N VAL A 47 -1.58 -6.63 -1.56
CA VAL A 47 -0.37 -7.43 -1.70
C VAL A 47 0.40 -6.93 -2.91
N SER A 48 1.62 -6.44 -2.69
CA SER A 48 2.55 -6.03 -3.74
C SER A 48 3.05 -7.25 -4.51
N SER A 49 3.24 -7.11 -5.83
CA SER A 49 3.95 -8.10 -6.65
C SER A 49 5.46 -8.14 -6.36
N SER A 50 5.96 -7.18 -5.59
CA SER A 50 7.37 -7.02 -5.23
C SER A 50 7.59 -6.86 -3.72
N ASN A 51 8.81 -6.47 -3.36
CA ASN A 51 9.18 -6.11 -2.00
C ASN A 51 8.97 -4.62 -1.69
N PHE A 52 8.36 -3.85 -2.60
CA PHE A 52 8.23 -2.40 -2.49
C PHE A 52 6.80 -1.95 -2.74
N LEU A 53 6.32 -1.08 -1.85
CA LEU A 53 5.13 -0.28 -2.07
C LEU A 53 5.54 1.18 -1.94
N TRP A 54 5.06 2.00 -2.85
CA TRP A 54 5.15 3.45 -2.73
C TRP A 54 3.81 3.98 -2.25
N ILE A 55 3.85 4.75 -1.16
CA ILE A 55 2.65 5.25 -0.48
C ILE A 55 2.77 6.76 -0.35
N ARG A 56 1.72 7.49 -0.76
CA ARG A 56 1.63 8.94 -0.61
C ARG A 56 0.31 9.33 0.00
N PHE A 57 0.37 10.17 1.01
CA PHE A 57 -0.79 10.90 1.51
C PHE A 57 -0.78 12.32 0.92
N LYS A 58 -1.91 12.76 0.38
CA LYS A 58 -2.12 14.14 -0.09
C LYS A 58 -3.37 14.69 0.56
N SER A 59 -3.30 15.92 1.04
CA SER A 59 -4.42 16.66 1.63
C SER A 59 -4.55 18.04 0.99
N ASP A 60 -5.72 18.68 1.11
CA ASP A 60 -5.92 20.07 0.70
C ASP A 60 -6.02 21.03 1.89
N SER A 61 -6.48 22.26 1.67
CA SER A 61 -6.53 23.31 2.69
C SER A 61 -7.77 23.26 3.60
N SER A 62 -8.65 22.26 3.44
CA SER A 62 -9.95 22.19 4.11
C SER A 62 -10.28 20.79 4.64
N VAL A 63 -11.35 20.69 5.44
CA VAL A 63 -11.95 19.44 5.96
C VAL A 63 -10.95 18.40 6.48
N SER A 64 -10.26 18.71 7.57
CA SER A 64 -9.37 17.76 8.22
C SER A 64 -10.12 16.68 9.01
N ARG A 65 -9.61 15.45 8.98
CA ARG A 65 -10.16 14.25 9.66
C ARG A 65 -9.07 13.52 10.46
N ALA A 66 -9.42 12.42 11.12
CA ALA A 66 -8.48 11.70 11.98
C ALA A 66 -7.32 11.01 11.22
N GLY A 67 -7.42 10.82 9.91
CA GLY A 67 -6.37 10.26 9.08
C GLY A 67 -6.50 8.74 8.90
N PHE A 68 -5.38 8.05 8.72
CA PHE A 68 -5.36 6.61 8.49
C PHE A 68 -4.30 5.91 9.34
N ARG A 69 -4.52 4.61 9.58
CA ARG A 69 -3.53 3.71 10.17
C ARG A 69 -3.44 2.45 9.33
N ALA A 70 -2.23 2.11 8.90
CA ALA A 70 -1.96 0.87 8.19
C ALA A 70 -0.86 0.08 8.87
N VAL A 71 -0.94 -1.24 8.75
CA VAL A 71 0.07 -2.20 9.19
C VAL A 71 0.62 -2.88 7.95
N TYR A 72 1.94 -2.99 7.85
CA TYR A 72 2.58 -3.73 6.78
C TYR A 72 3.25 -4.98 7.34
N ALA A 73 3.24 -6.04 6.54
CA ALA A 73 3.94 -7.27 6.80
C ALA A 73 4.68 -7.71 5.54
N VAL A 74 5.78 -8.43 5.70
CA VAL A 74 6.37 -9.12 4.57
C VAL A 74 5.47 -10.30 4.22
N ALA A 75 4.74 -10.18 3.12
CA ALA A 75 4.15 -11.33 2.46
C ALA A 75 5.26 -12.09 1.74
N CYS A 76 5.39 -13.39 2.02
CA CYS A 76 6.32 -14.30 1.38
C CYS A 76 5.58 -15.50 0.79
N GLY A 77 6.06 -16.00 -0.35
CA GLY A 77 5.44 -17.11 -1.08
C GLY A 77 4.36 -16.67 -2.07
N GLY A 78 3.66 -17.66 -2.65
CA GLY A 78 2.67 -17.47 -3.70
C GLY A 78 2.76 -18.58 -4.76
N THR A 79 1.78 -18.63 -5.66
CA THR A 79 1.81 -19.55 -6.80
C THR A 79 2.58 -18.90 -7.95
N LEU A 80 3.66 -19.53 -8.38
CA LEU A 80 4.49 -19.06 -9.49
C LEU A 80 4.28 -19.95 -10.72
N SER A 81 4.22 -19.36 -11.91
CA SER A 81 4.17 -20.08 -13.19
C SER A 81 5.01 -19.37 -14.25
N GLY A 82 5.71 -20.13 -15.09
CA GLY A 82 6.61 -19.58 -16.13
C GLY A 82 8.05 -19.36 -15.62
N THR A 83 8.82 -18.57 -16.36
CA THR A 83 10.24 -18.28 -16.06
C THR A 83 10.37 -16.99 -15.25
N GLY A 84 11.12 -17.00 -14.15
CA GLY A 84 11.31 -15.83 -13.30
C GLY A 84 12.35 -16.06 -12.21
N HIS A 85 12.51 -15.08 -11.32
CA HIS A 85 13.38 -15.17 -10.15
C HIS A 85 12.54 -15.01 -8.89
N PHE A 86 12.78 -15.84 -7.89
CA PHE A 86 12.20 -15.69 -6.54
C PHE A 86 13.31 -15.38 -5.55
N GLN A 87 13.01 -14.55 -4.57
CA GLN A 87 13.96 -14.12 -3.55
C GLN A 87 13.31 -14.20 -2.18
N SER A 88 14.12 -14.46 -1.16
CA SER A 88 13.67 -14.39 0.23
C SER A 88 13.25 -12.97 0.60
N PRO A 89 12.39 -12.81 1.63
CA PRO A 89 12.20 -11.52 2.28
C PRO A 89 13.53 -10.81 2.54
N TYR A 90 13.58 -9.52 2.20
CA TYR A 90 14.71 -8.62 2.43
C TYR A 90 16.03 -8.92 1.70
N TYR A 91 16.06 -9.85 0.74
CA TYR A 91 17.27 -10.12 -0.07
C TYR A 91 17.90 -8.82 -0.64
N PRO A 92 19.23 -8.63 -0.57
CA PRO A 92 20.27 -9.60 -0.17
C PRO A 92 20.54 -9.66 1.34
N ASN A 93 19.80 -8.91 2.15
CA ASN A 93 19.96 -8.96 3.61
C ASN A 93 19.44 -10.29 4.18
N PRO A 94 19.90 -10.69 5.39
CA PRO A 94 19.38 -11.86 6.08
C PRO A 94 17.86 -11.82 6.25
N TYR A 95 17.22 -12.98 6.13
CA TYR A 95 15.80 -13.13 6.38
C TYR A 95 15.49 -13.05 7.90
N PRO A 96 14.29 -12.63 8.31
CA PRO A 96 13.93 -12.55 9.71
C PRO A 96 13.85 -13.94 10.36
N HIS A 97 14.31 -14.05 11.60
CA HIS A 97 14.02 -15.18 12.47
C HIS A 97 12.71 -14.92 13.23
N ASN A 98 11.94 -15.99 13.50
CA ASN A 98 10.58 -15.95 14.06
C ASN A 98 10.35 -14.95 15.20
#